data_AF-A0A5M4FJ63-F1
#
_entry.id   AF-A0A5M4FJ63-F1
#
_cell.length_a   1.000
_cell.length_b   1.000
_cell.length_c   1.000
_cell.angle_alpha   90.00
_cell.angle_beta   90.00
_cell.angle_gamma   90.00
#
_symmetry.space_group_name_H-M   'P 1'
#
loop_
_entity.id
_entity.type
_entity.pdbx_description
1 polymer ?
#
loop_
_entity_poly.entity_id
_entity_poly.type
_entity_poly.pdbx_seq_one_letter_code
_entity_poly.pdbx_strand_id
1 'polypeptide(L)'
;MPGDQPEGTDCETAQEKKVVVCKYVGTPPGTPDHIIVVNESALGDGFLGLFPYAFGDAQDSIAIRFAVGNEQPGDEELVNCPTFPTDITAEAPVADPATCDADGSLVLPETDNVSYTVEPEFDGPGDYTVTASVTSDDFVLVGKTEFDITVGGKLSSEECTEPEEEDVLLPDTGGLPLWILLIAGPMTAAGLIILMRREPVSYAASSGRKPSYSLILPPANKPSGFKRVASTQDIGFMKAVGKVVAAIGSFLRGGRR
;
A
#
# COMPACT_ATOMS: atom_id res chain seq x y z
N MET A 1 -39.40 27.87 -65.68
CA MET A 1 -39.15 26.50 -65.22
C MET A 1 -38.61 26.59 -63.79
N PRO A 2 -39.33 26.10 -62.78
CA PRO A 2 -38.77 25.92 -61.44
C PRO A 2 -37.71 24.82 -61.52
N GLY A 3 -36.52 25.08 -60.99
CA GLY A 3 -35.42 24.13 -61.00
C GLY A 3 -35.56 23.14 -59.85
N ASP A 4 -35.51 21.85 -60.17
CA ASP A 4 -35.35 20.76 -59.22
C ASP A 4 -34.02 20.94 -58.49
N GLN A 5 -34.11 21.35 -57.23
CA GLN A 5 -32.98 21.32 -56.31
C GLN A 5 -32.85 19.88 -55.81
N PRO A 6 -31.72 19.18 -56.01
CA PRO A 6 -31.58 17.81 -55.56
C PRO A 6 -31.76 17.78 -54.05
N GLU A 7 -32.70 16.97 -53.59
CA GLU A 7 -32.87 16.60 -52.18
C GLU A 7 -31.50 16.12 -51.70
N GLY A 8 -30.88 16.94 -50.85
CA GLY A 8 -29.58 16.65 -50.30
C GLY A 8 -29.66 15.29 -49.64
N THR A 9 -28.80 14.37 -50.06
CA THR A 9 -28.51 13.13 -49.36
C THR A 9 -28.45 13.46 -47.88
N ASP A 10 -29.41 12.94 -47.10
CA ASP A 10 -29.32 12.93 -45.65
C ASP A 10 -28.01 12.20 -45.34
N CYS A 11 -26.96 12.99 -45.15
CA CYS A 11 -25.87 12.57 -44.31
C CYS A 11 -26.54 12.39 -42.96
N GLU A 12 -26.96 11.15 -42.66
CA GLU A 12 -26.88 10.63 -41.29
C GLU A 12 -25.44 10.88 -40.86
N THR A 13 -25.19 12.12 -40.44
CA THR A 13 -24.02 12.52 -39.69
C THR A 13 -24.01 11.50 -38.58
N ALA A 14 -22.98 10.64 -38.60
CA ALA A 14 -22.83 9.56 -37.66
C ALA A 14 -23.15 10.14 -36.28
N GLN A 15 -24.34 9.83 -35.76
CA GLN A 15 -24.81 10.49 -34.55
C GLN A 15 -23.78 10.14 -33.51
N GLU A 16 -23.12 11.17 -32.98
CA GLU A 16 -22.06 10.98 -31.99
C GLU A 16 -22.68 10.23 -30.83
N LYS A 17 -22.35 8.94 -30.73
CA LYS A 17 -22.89 8.09 -29.68
C LYS A 17 -22.32 8.58 -28.38
N LYS A 18 -23.19 8.65 -27.37
CA LYS A 18 -22.81 9.00 -26.02
C LYS A 18 -22.69 7.76 -25.17
N VAL A 19 -21.81 7.80 -24.19
CA VAL A 19 -21.54 6.73 -23.23
C VAL A 19 -21.69 7.25 -21.82
N VAL A 20 -22.26 6.40 -20.97
CA VAL A 20 -22.46 6.66 -19.55
C VAL A 20 -21.24 6.17 -18.80
N VAL A 21 -20.60 7.07 -18.06
CA VAL A 21 -19.37 6.82 -17.31
C VAL A 21 -19.62 7.09 -15.84
N CYS A 22 -19.38 6.07 -15.03
CA CYS A 22 -19.35 6.18 -13.58
C CYS A 22 -18.02 6.80 -13.15
N LYS A 23 -18.09 7.95 -12.48
CA LYS A 23 -16.95 8.60 -11.85
C LYS A 23 -16.78 8.09 -10.44
N TYR A 24 -15.55 7.80 -10.09
CA TYR A 24 -15.16 7.35 -8.77
C TYR A 24 -14.30 8.41 -8.09
N VAL A 25 -14.38 8.51 -6.78
CA VAL A 25 -13.51 9.38 -5.96
C VAL A 25 -12.72 8.55 -4.96
N GLY A 26 -11.52 9.03 -4.62
CA GLY A 26 -10.60 8.37 -3.69
C GLY A 26 -9.49 7.58 -4.38
N THR A 27 -8.78 6.77 -3.59
CA THR A 27 -7.79 5.82 -4.11
C THR A 27 -8.50 4.77 -4.97
N PRO A 28 -8.05 4.54 -6.22
CA PRO A 28 -8.66 3.55 -7.10
C PRO A 28 -8.83 2.20 -6.41
N PRO A 29 -9.99 1.52 -6.56
CA PRO A 29 -11.09 1.85 -7.46
C PRO A 29 -12.14 2.87 -6.92
N GLY A 30 -11.96 3.40 -5.70
CA GLY A 30 -12.76 4.50 -5.15
C GLY A 30 -14.25 4.19 -4.92
N THR A 31 -14.97 5.18 -4.39
CA THR A 31 -16.44 5.13 -4.23
C THR A 31 -17.11 5.83 -5.43
N PRO A 32 -18.20 5.28 -6.01
CA PRO A 32 -18.98 6.00 -7.03
C PRO A 32 -19.45 7.35 -6.50
N ASP A 33 -19.16 8.42 -7.23
CA ASP A 33 -19.48 9.81 -6.83
C ASP A 33 -20.60 10.40 -7.70
N HIS A 34 -20.40 10.40 -9.02
CA HIS A 34 -21.40 10.90 -9.97
C HIS A 34 -21.28 10.19 -11.32
N ILE A 35 -22.34 10.26 -12.12
CA ILE A 35 -22.37 9.76 -13.48
C ILE A 35 -22.16 10.93 -14.44
N ILE A 36 -21.32 10.74 -15.45
CA ILE A 36 -21.19 11.67 -16.58
C ILE A 36 -21.58 10.99 -17.88
N VAL A 37 -22.05 11.79 -18.83
CA VAL A 37 -22.35 11.34 -20.19
C VAL A 37 -21.37 12.03 -21.12
N VAL A 38 -20.52 11.24 -21.79
CA VAL A 38 -19.48 11.75 -22.71
C VAL A 38 -19.67 11.16 -24.10
N ASN A 39 -19.09 11.81 -25.11
CA ASN A 39 -19.05 11.22 -26.45
C ASN A 39 -18.16 9.97 -26.46
N GLU A 40 -18.51 8.98 -27.29
CA GLU A 40 -17.75 7.75 -27.48
C GLU A 40 -16.28 8.04 -27.85
N SER A 41 -16.03 9.11 -28.61
CA SER A 41 -14.69 9.57 -28.97
C SER A 41 -13.81 9.92 -27.76
N ALA A 42 -14.40 10.25 -26.60
CA ALA A 42 -13.66 10.51 -25.37
C ALA A 42 -13.07 9.24 -24.75
N LEU A 43 -13.54 8.05 -25.13
CA LEU A 43 -12.97 6.76 -24.68
C LEU A 43 -11.65 6.41 -25.39
N GLY A 44 -11.31 7.13 -26.47
CA GLY A 44 -10.10 6.93 -27.27
C GLY A 44 -10.24 5.86 -28.35
N ASP A 45 -9.24 5.79 -29.23
CA ASP A 45 -9.25 4.99 -30.48
C ASP A 45 -9.30 3.46 -30.27
N GLY A 46 -9.30 2.97 -29.03
CA GLY A 46 -9.29 1.56 -28.67
C GLY A 46 -10.62 1.00 -28.17
N PHE A 47 -11.67 1.83 -28.13
CA PHE A 47 -12.99 1.38 -27.66
C PHE A 47 -13.72 0.56 -28.73
N LEU A 48 -14.17 -0.63 -28.35
CA LEU A 48 -14.83 -1.59 -29.26
C LEU A 48 -16.35 -1.69 -29.03
N GLY A 49 -16.93 -0.78 -28.25
CA GLY A 49 -18.35 -0.89 -27.87
C GLY A 49 -18.64 -1.95 -26.80
N LEU A 50 -17.61 -2.43 -26.10
CA LEU A 50 -17.72 -3.46 -25.06
C LEU A 50 -17.67 -2.80 -23.68
N PHE A 51 -18.58 -3.21 -22.80
CA PHE A 51 -18.66 -2.73 -21.43
C PHE A 51 -18.52 -3.88 -20.43
N PRO A 52 -18.05 -3.62 -19.19
CA PRO A 52 -17.48 -2.34 -18.72
C PRO A 52 -16.15 -1.99 -19.41
N TYR A 53 -15.87 -0.70 -19.58
CA TYR A 53 -14.63 -0.20 -20.22
C TYR A 53 -13.95 0.85 -19.35
N ALA A 54 -12.64 0.72 -19.16
CA ALA A 54 -11.85 1.66 -18.38
C ALA A 54 -11.78 3.03 -19.08
N PHE A 55 -12.22 4.08 -18.39
CA PHE A 55 -12.11 5.46 -18.81
C PHE A 55 -10.80 6.03 -18.27
N GLY A 56 -9.89 6.42 -19.16
CA GLY A 56 -8.54 6.86 -18.82
C GLY A 56 -8.47 8.25 -18.19
N ASP A 57 -9.19 8.48 -17.10
CA ASP A 57 -9.06 9.67 -16.27
C ASP A 57 -8.14 9.42 -15.06
N ALA A 58 -8.05 10.40 -14.17
CA ALA A 58 -7.18 10.33 -12.99
C ALA A 58 -7.69 9.40 -11.87
N GLN A 59 -8.93 8.89 -11.99
CA GLN A 59 -9.63 8.17 -10.92
C GLN A 59 -10.11 6.79 -11.38
N ASP A 60 -9.54 6.27 -12.47
CA ASP A 60 -9.86 4.96 -13.06
C ASP A 60 -11.37 4.75 -13.27
N SER A 61 -12.04 5.76 -13.80
CA SER A 61 -13.49 5.71 -14.04
C SER A 61 -13.90 4.63 -15.04
N ILE A 62 -15.19 4.28 -15.08
CA ILE A 62 -15.68 3.15 -15.88
C ILE A 62 -16.88 3.53 -16.71
N ALA A 63 -16.77 3.34 -18.02
CA ALA A 63 -17.90 3.37 -18.93
C ALA A 63 -18.70 2.06 -18.79
N ILE A 64 -20.01 2.17 -18.61
CA ILE A 64 -20.88 1.03 -18.26
C ILE A 64 -21.87 0.66 -19.37
N ARG A 65 -22.28 1.63 -20.20
CA ARG A 65 -23.17 1.42 -21.35
C ARG A 65 -23.21 2.65 -22.26
N PHE A 66 -23.86 2.50 -23.41
CA PHE A 66 -24.30 3.63 -24.23
C PHE A 66 -25.45 4.39 -23.55
N ALA A 67 -25.47 5.70 -23.74
CA ALA A 67 -26.57 6.56 -23.30
C ALA A 67 -27.81 6.35 -24.19
N VAL A 68 -29.00 6.48 -23.61
CA VAL A 68 -30.28 6.30 -24.31
C VAL A 68 -30.86 7.66 -24.69
N GLY A 69 -30.91 7.96 -25.99
CA GLY A 69 -31.45 9.23 -26.48
C GLY A 69 -30.62 10.44 -26.03
N ASN A 70 -31.27 11.39 -25.34
CA ASN A 70 -30.66 12.66 -24.89
C ASN A 70 -30.34 12.69 -23.39
N GLU A 71 -30.19 11.51 -22.78
CA GLU A 71 -29.83 11.30 -21.36
C GLU A 71 -28.77 12.31 -20.88
N GLN A 72 -29.06 12.98 -19.76
CA GLN A 72 -28.19 13.95 -19.12
C GLN A 72 -27.58 13.38 -17.83
N PRO A 73 -26.44 13.93 -17.37
CA PRO A 73 -25.93 13.65 -16.03
C PRO A 73 -27.03 13.90 -14.98
N GLY A 74 -27.38 12.87 -14.21
CA GLY A 74 -28.43 12.93 -13.18
C GLY A 74 -29.73 12.21 -13.53
N ASP A 75 -29.92 11.78 -14.78
CA ASP A 75 -31.05 10.91 -15.18
C ASP A 75 -30.83 9.44 -14.73
N GLU A 76 -29.62 9.11 -14.25
CA GLU A 76 -29.22 7.78 -13.83
C GLU A 76 -28.90 7.70 -12.36
N GLU A 77 -29.30 6.59 -11.75
CA GLU A 77 -28.98 6.29 -10.36
C GLU A 77 -27.60 5.65 -10.25
N LEU A 78 -26.83 6.09 -9.24
CA LEU A 78 -25.49 5.57 -8.94
C LEU A 78 -25.45 4.07 -8.64
N VAL A 79 -26.61 3.48 -8.32
CA VAL A 79 -26.77 2.04 -8.07
C VAL A 79 -26.42 1.16 -9.27
N ASN A 80 -26.41 1.73 -10.48
CA ASN A 80 -26.03 1.03 -11.71
C ASN A 80 -24.51 1.02 -11.95
N CYS A 81 -23.74 1.74 -11.14
CA CYS A 81 -22.28 1.74 -11.24
C CYS A 81 -21.69 0.48 -10.57
N PRO A 82 -20.71 -0.18 -11.20
CA PRO A 82 -19.98 -1.26 -10.55
C PRO A 82 -19.42 -0.78 -9.22
N THR A 83 -19.79 -1.43 -8.13
CA THR A 83 -19.07 -1.28 -6.87
C THR A 83 -17.87 -2.21 -6.91
N PHE A 84 -16.74 -1.70 -6.44
CA PHE A 84 -15.57 -2.52 -6.23
C PHE A 84 -15.46 -2.78 -4.74
N PRO A 85 -15.13 -4.01 -4.34
CA PRO A 85 -14.88 -4.26 -2.94
C PRO A 85 -13.71 -3.39 -2.49
N THR A 86 -13.84 -2.83 -1.29
CA THR A 86 -12.79 -2.02 -0.67
C THR A 86 -11.73 -2.94 -0.08
N ASP A 87 -10.48 -2.69 -0.45
CA ASP A 87 -9.34 -3.40 0.13
C ASP A 87 -9.18 -3.00 1.61
N ILE A 88 -9.14 -3.99 2.49
CA ILE A 88 -8.87 -3.82 3.91
C ILE A 88 -7.78 -4.77 4.38
N THR A 89 -7.05 -4.40 5.43
CA THR A 89 -6.01 -5.22 6.03
C THR A 89 -6.41 -5.67 7.41
N ALA A 90 -6.22 -6.95 7.71
CA ALA A 90 -6.37 -7.46 9.07
C ALA A 90 -5.21 -6.98 9.95
N GLU A 91 -5.53 -6.56 11.17
CA GLU A 91 -4.53 -6.36 12.22
C GLU A 91 -4.11 -7.72 12.80
N ALA A 92 -2.85 -7.83 13.21
CA ALA A 92 -2.32 -9.06 13.79
C ALA A 92 -2.78 -9.19 15.25
N PRO A 93 -3.27 -10.36 15.68
CA PRO A 93 -3.56 -10.60 17.09
C PRO A 93 -2.28 -10.64 17.91
N VAL A 94 -2.42 -10.48 19.23
CA VAL A 94 -1.29 -10.48 20.16
C VAL A 94 -1.57 -11.41 21.35
N ALA A 95 -0.50 -12.00 21.90
CA ALA A 95 -0.57 -12.75 23.15
C ALA A 95 0.03 -11.90 24.26
N ASP A 96 -0.76 -11.64 25.29
CA ASP A 96 -0.27 -11.07 26.54
C ASP A 96 0.61 -12.10 27.26
N PRO A 97 1.73 -11.68 27.84
CA PRO A 97 2.64 -12.59 28.51
C PRO A 97 1.98 -13.22 29.73
N ALA A 98 2.36 -14.46 30.01
CA ALA A 98 1.97 -15.13 31.24
C ALA A 98 2.57 -14.43 32.46
N THR A 99 1.90 -14.60 33.59
CA THR A 99 2.36 -14.08 34.89
C THR A 99 2.58 -15.22 35.87
N CYS A 100 3.05 -14.87 37.06
CA CYS A 100 3.21 -15.80 38.18
C CYS A 100 1.90 -16.25 38.80
N ASP A 101 0.77 -15.65 38.42
CA ASP A 101 -0.54 -15.94 38.98
C ASP A 101 -1.51 -16.47 37.94
N ALA A 102 -1.32 -16.11 36.66
CA ALA A 102 -2.21 -16.45 35.56
C ALA A 102 -1.45 -16.82 34.28
N ASP A 103 -2.08 -17.65 33.45
CA ASP A 103 -1.65 -17.91 32.08
C ASP A 103 -1.65 -16.62 31.24
N GLY A 104 -0.97 -16.66 30.10
CA GLY A 104 -1.08 -15.62 29.08
C GLY A 104 -2.49 -15.56 28.51
N SER A 105 -2.79 -14.47 27.79
CA SER A 105 -4.10 -14.26 27.18
C SER A 105 -3.98 -13.95 25.70
N LEU A 106 -4.90 -14.46 24.88
CA LEU A 106 -5.00 -14.11 23.47
C LEU A 106 -5.89 -12.87 23.32
N VAL A 107 -5.33 -11.80 22.76
CA VAL A 107 -6.06 -10.56 22.48
C VAL A 107 -6.29 -10.45 20.98
N LEU A 108 -7.57 -10.47 20.59
CA LEU A 108 -7.99 -10.28 19.22
C LEU A 108 -8.26 -8.78 18.97
N PRO A 109 -7.79 -8.21 17.85
CA PRO A 109 -8.07 -6.82 17.52
C PRO A 109 -9.50 -6.65 17.02
N GLU A 110 -10.06 -5.45 17.21
CA GLU A 110 -11.34 -5.04 16.66
C GLU A 110 -11.10 -4.22 15.38
N THR A 111 -11.05 -4.90 14.23
CA THR A 111 -10.94 -4.25 12.93
C THR A 111 -12.31 -4.21 12.25
N ASP A 112 -12.73 -3.04 11.78
CA ASP A 112 -14.00 -2.87 11.08
C ASP A 112 -14.12 -3.82 9.87
N ASN A 113 -15.25 -4.50 9.77
CA ASN A 113 -15.58 -5.47 8.70
C ASN A 113 -14.68 -6.72 8.65
N VAL A 114 -13.91 -6.99 9.71
CA VAL A 114 -13.10 -8.20 9.86
C VAL A 114 -13.58 -8.99 11.07
N SER A 115 -13.81 -10.29 10.89
CA SER A 115 -14.06 -11.26 11.95
C SER A 115 -12.87 -12.20 12.10
N TYR A 116 -12.50 -12.51 13.35
CA TYR A 116 -11.41 -13.43 13.67
C TYR A 116 -11.95 -14.75 14.21
N THR A 117 -11.47 -15.86 13.68
CA THR A 117 -11.75 -17.22 14.17
C THR A 117 -10.46 -17.84 14.71
N VAL A 118 -10.52 -18.48 15.86
CA VAL A 118 -9.37 -19.10 16.53
C VAL A 118 -9.51 -20.62 16.49
N GLU A 119 -8.46 -21.31 16.03
CA GLU A 119 -8.39 -22.77 16.02
C GLU A 119 -7.09 -23.26 16.69
N PRO A 120 -7.16 -24.21 17.65
CA PRO A 120 -8.37 -24.76 18.28
C PRO A 120 -9.15 -23.70 19.07
N GLU A 121 -10.36 -24.05 19.53
CA GLU A 121 -11.11 -23.17 20.45
C GLU A 121 -10.23 -22.81 21.65
N PHE A 122 -10.19 -21.52 21.98
CA PHE A 122 -9.29 -20.99 22.99
C PHE A 122 -9.63 -21.53 24.38
N ASP A 123 -8.75 -22.34 24.96
CA ASP A 123 -8.91 -23.01 26.26
C ASP A 123 -7.63 -22.94 27.12
N GLY A 124 -6.92 -21.81 27.03
CA GLY A 124 -5.75 -21.51 27.87
C GLY A 124 -4.41 -21.51 27.11
N PRO A 125 -3.30 -21.93 27.72
CA PRO A 125 -1.99 -21.86 27.08
C PRO A 125 -1.83 -22.90 25.97
N GLY A 126 -1.18 -22.52 24.88
CA GLY A 126 -1.01 -23.37 23.70
C GLY A 126 -0.70 -22.58 22.44
N ASP A 127 -0.57 -23.31 21.33
CA ASP A 127 -0.41 -22.75 20.00
C ASP A 127 -1.77 -22.65 19.31
N TYR A 128 -2.06 -21.49 18.75
CA TYR A 128 -3.32 -21.16 18.09
C TYR A 128 -3.06 -20.61 16.69
N THR A 129 -3.93 -20.97 15.76
CA THR A 129 -4.02 -20.31 14.44
C THR A 129 -5.24 -19.41 14.45
N VAL A 130 -5.01 -18.11 14.26
CA VAL A 130 -6.07 -17.11 14.14
C VAL A 130 -6.26 -16.74 12.68
N THR A 131 -7.46 -16.93 12.16
CA THR A 131 -7.82 -16.63 10.77
C THR A 131 -8.76 -15.43 10.72
N ALA A 132 -8.36 -14.40 9.98
CA ALA A 132 -9.16 -13.22 9.69
C ALA A 132 -10.01 -13.44 8.43
N SER A 133 -11.29 -13.08 8.51
CA SER A 133 -12.27 -13.17 7.41
C SER A 133 -13.06 -11.86 7.29
N VAL A 134 -13.50 -11.50 6.09
CA VAL A 134 -14.39 -10.34 5.88
C VAL A 134 -15.81 -10.65 6.31
N THR A 135 -16.53 -9.66 6.84
CA THR A 135 -17.95 -9.81 7.24
C THR A 135 -18.94 -9.45 6.14
N SER A 136 -18.49 -8.79 5.08
CA SER A 136 -19.31 -8.37 3.93
C SER A 136 -18.53 -8.55 2.62
N ASP A 137 -19.27 -8.79 1.54
CA ASP A 137 -18.79 -8.90 0.16
C ASP A 137 -18.35 -7.56 -0.45
N ASP A 138 -18.66 -6.44 0.20
CA ASP A 138 -18.17 -5.10 -0.14
C ASP A 138 -16.69 -4.90 0.22
N PHE A 139 -16.04 -5.90 0.83
CA PHE A 139 -14.65 -5.82 1.27
C PHE A 139 -13.83 -7.01 0.80
N VAL A 140 -12.56 -6.76 0.52
CA VAL A 140 -11.56 -7.81 0.23
C VAL A 140 -10.40 -7.64 1.20
N LEU A 141 -10.07 -8.72 1.92
CA LEU A 141 -8.87 -8.77 2.75
C LEU A 141 -7.63 -8.86 1.85
N VAL A 142 -6.72 -7.91 2.04
CA VAL A 142 -5.40 -7.90 1.41
C VAL A 142 -4.31 -8.12 2.47
N GLY A 143 -3.25 -8.83 2.09
CA GLY A 143 -2.12 -9.11 2.99
C GLY A 143 -2.22 -10.48 3.68
N LYS A 144 -1.74 -10.55 4.93
CA LYS A 144 -1.69 -11.78 5.73
C LYS A 144 -3.02 -11.94 6.48
N THR A 145 -3.64 -13.12 6.36
CA THR A 145 -4.95 -13.43 6.95
C THR A 145 -4.90 -14.52 8.02
N GLU A 146 -3.82 -15.30 8.08
CA GLU A 146 -3.61 -16.35 9.07
C GLU A 146 -2.44 -16.00 9.97
N PHE A 147 -2.61 -16.10 11.28
CA PHE A 147 -1.62 -15.73 12.28
C PHE A 147 -1.41 -16.88 13.27
N ASP A 148 -0.18 -17.38 13.35
CA ASP A 148 0.21 -18.35 14.37
C ASP A 148 0.63 -17.61 15.64
N ILE A 149 -0.02 -17.94 16.76
CA ILE A 149 0.23 -17.32 18.07
C ILE A 149 0.40 -18.38 19.13
N THR A 150 1.44 -18.22 19.95
CA THR A 150 1.68 -19.04 21.14
C THR A 150 1.29 -18.26 22.38
N VAL A 151 0.36 -18.79 23.17
CA VAL A 151 -0.03 -18.27 24.47
C VAL A 151 0.72 -19.04 25.54
N GLY A 152 1.55 -18.34 26.31
CA GLY A 152 2.35 -18.95 27.37
C GLY A 152 1.50 -19.41 28.55
N GLY A 153 1.88 -20.54 29.16
CA GLY A 153 1.33 -20.94 30.45
C GLY A 153 1.90 -20.13 31.60
N LYS A 154 1.22 -20.16 32.73
CA LYS A 154 1.65 -19.58 34.00
C LYS A 154 3.13 -19.86 34.26
N LEU A 155 3.86 -18.82 34.66
CA LEU A 155 5.29 -18.92 34.92
C LEU A 155 5.55 -19.87 36.10
N SER A 156 6.68 -20.60 36.03
CA SER A 156 7.07 -21.50 37.10
C SER A 156 7.48 -20.74 38.37
N SER A 157 7.37 -21.36 39.54
CA SER A 157 7.77 -20.73 40.82
C SER A 157 9.23 -20.27 40.84
N GLU A 158 10.09 -20.90 40.03
CA GLU A 158 11.50 -20.52 39.92
C GLU A 158 11.67 -19.22 39.14
N GLU A 159 10.90 -19.03 38.06
CA GLU A 159 10.86 -17.78 37.28
C GLU A 159 10.14 -16.63 38.01
N CYS A 160 9.33 -16.99 39.00
CA CYS A 160 8.55 -16.09 39.83
C CYS A 160 9.23 -15.68 41.13
N THR A 161 10.43 -16.19 41.39
CA THR A 161 11.19 -15.73 42.54
C THR A 161 11.70 -14.34 42.21
N GLU A 162 11.09 -13.33 42.83
CA GLU A 162 11.59 -11.97 42.83
C GLU A 162 13.09 -12.04 43.16
N PRO A 163 13.98 -11.40 42.38
CA PRO A 163 15.41 -11.48 42.65
C PRO A 163 15.61 -11.07 44.10
N GLU A 164 16.14 -11.99 44.93
CA GLU A 164 16.43 -11.68 46.32
C GLU A 164 17.19 -10.37 46.30
N GLU A 165 16.62 -9.34 46.94
CA GLU A 165 17.16 -8.00 46.91
C GLU A 165 18.67 -8.11 47.22
N GLU A 166 19.53 -7.85 46.24
CA GLU A 166 20.99 -7.82 46.44
C GLU A 166 21.41 -6.69 47.42
N ASP A 167 20.44 -6.01 48.04
CA ASP A 167 20.59 -5.09 49.17
C ASP A 167 21.24 -5.74 50.40
N VAL A 168 21.42 -7.07 50.44
CA VAL A 168 22.18 -7.76 51.52
C VAL A 168 23.69 -7.88 51.22
N LEU A 169 24.15 -7.52 50.02
CA LEU A 169 25.58 -7.52 49.66
C LEU A 169 26.21 -6.13 49.52
N LEU A 170 25.53 -5.07 49.95
CA LEU A 170 26.25 -3.86 50.31
C LEU A 170 26.94 -4.14 51.65
N PRO A 171 28.30 -4.15 51.73
CA PRO A 171 28.97 -4.23 53.01
C PRO A 171 28.43 -3.10 53.87
N ASP A 172 28.00 -3.44 55.08
CA ASP A 172 27.49 -2.54 56.09
C ASP A 172 28.53 -1.44 56.34
N THR A 173 28.45 -0.38 55.53
CA THR A 173 29.42 0.71 55.47
C THR A 173 29.05 1.73 56.54
N GLY A 174 28.92 1.25 57.79
CA GLY A 174 28.92 2.05 59.01
C GLY A 174 28.01 3.28 59.00
N GLY A 175 26.83 3.22 58.38
CA GLY A 175 25.86 4.32 58.40
C GLY A 175 26.28 5.58 57.61
N LEU A 176 27.19 5.47 56.64
CA LEU A 176 27.49 6.59 55.74
C LEU A 176 26.50 6.59 54.57
N PRO A 177 25.72 7.67 54.39
CA PRO A 177 24.75 7.72 53.32
C PRO A 177 25.46 7.79 51.95
N LEU A 178 24.93 7.05 50.97
CA LEU A 178 25.54 6.77 49.66
C LEU A 178 25.91 8.03 48.85
N TRP A 179 25.29 9.18 49.13
CA TRP A 179 25.64 10.46 48.53
C TRP A 179 27.03 10.98 48.94
N ILE A 180 27.60 10.51 50.05
CA ILE A 180 28.97 10.87 50.46
C ILE A 180 30.01 10.22 49.53
N LEU A 181 29.74 9.03 48.97
CA LEU A 181 30.63 8.38 48.00
C LEU A 181 30.58 9.05 46.61
N LEU A 182 29.47 9.71 46.25
CA LEU A 182 29.31 10.44 44.98
C LEU A 182 29.99 11.82 44.97
N ILE A 183 30.31 12.40 46.13
CA ILE A 183 30.98 13.71 46.23
C ILE A 183 32.53 13.57 46.21
N ALA A 184 33.06 12.36 46.45
CA ALA A 184 34.51 12.13 46.55
C ALA A 184 35.23 11.81 45.22
N GLY A 185 34.58 11.92 44.06
CA GLY A 185 35.30 11.79 42.77
C GLY A 185 34.51 12.25 41.56
N PRO A 186 34.79 13.48 41.06
CA PRO A 186 35.41 13.57 39.74
C PRO A 186 36.52 14.62 39.71
N MET A 187 37.58 14.44 40.51
CA MET A 187 38.78 15.31 40.46
C MET A 187 40.00 14.64 39.80
N THR A 188 39.82 13.55 39.05
CA THR A 188 40.93 12.83 38.38
C THR A 188 40.60 12.40 36.95
N ALA A 189 39.92 13.25 36.17
CA ALA A 189 39.85 13.07 34.71
C ALA A 189 39.96 14.38 33.91
N ALA A 190 40.40 15.48 34.52
CA ALA A 190 40.69 16.74 33.83
C ALA A 190 42.18 16.90 33.42
N GLY A 191 42.94 15.79 33.40
CA GLY A 191 44.40 15.80 33.23
C GLY A 191 44.93 15.15 31.94
N LEU A 192 44.12 14.96 30.89
CA LEU A 192 44.60 14.33 29.64
C LEU A 192 43.97 14.90 28.36
N ILE A 193 43.58 16.18 28.36
CA ILE A 193 43.23 16.91 27.13
C ILE A 193 44.10 18.16 27.01
N ILE A 194 45.43 17.99 26.94
CA ILE A 194 46.32 19.04 26.45
C ILE A 194 47.39 18.40 25.55
N LEU A 195 47.45 18.89 24.31
CA LEU A 195 48.49 18.74 23.26
C LEU A 195 48.32 17.61 22.23
N MET A 196 47.47 17.84 21.23
CA MET A 196 47.95 17.74 19.85
C MET A 196 47.52 18.98 19.06
N ARG A 197 48.48 19.90 18.97
CA ARG A 197 48.42 21.20 18.30
C ARG A 197 48.99 21.02 16.88
N ARG A 198 48.18 21.33 15.88
CA ARG A 198 48.46 21.85 14.53
C ARG A 198 49.74 21.41 13.79
N GLU A 199 49.53 20.96 12.55
CA GLU A 199 50.29 21.46 11.40
C GLU A 199 49.34 21.96 10.30
N PRO A 200 49.60 23.13 9.69
CA PRO A 200 48.95 23.56 8.47
C PRO A 200 49.82 23.18 7.26
N VAL A 201 49.32 22.32 6.37
CA VAL A 201 49.90 22.16 5.04
C VAL A 201 48.99 22.82 4.03
N SER A 202 49.40 24.02 3.62
CA SER A 202 48.98 24.65 2.38
C SER A 202 49.52 23.80 1.22
N TYR A 203 48.73 23.42 0.22
CA TYR A 203 49.16 23.37 -1.18
C TYR A 203 47.98 23.25 -2.15
N ALA A 204 48.06 24.14 -3.15
CA ALA A 204 47.75 23.94 -4.57
C ALA A 204 46.30 23.70 -5.02
N ALA A 205 45.81 24.74 -5.71
CA ALA A 205 44.80 24.67 -6.74
C ALA A 205 45.11 23.58 -7.79
N SER A 206 44.07 22.84 -8.18
CA SER A 206 44.00 22.16 -9.47
C SER A 206 42.56 22.14 -9.94
N SER A 207 42.27 22.99 -10.92
CA SER A 207 41.07 22.99 -11.74
C SER A 207 41.05 21.70 -12.58
N GLY A 208 40.42 20.64 -12.05
CA GLY A 208 40.26 19.35 -12.71
C GLY A 208 38.82 19.09 -13.11
N ARG A 209 38.45 19.54 -14.31
CA ARG A 209 37.23 19.24 -15.05
C ARG A 209 36.96 17.72 -15.03
N LYS A 210 35.94 17.26 -14.31
CA LYS A 210 35.50 15.86 -14.38
C LYS A 210 34.98 15.56 -15.80
N PRO A 211 35.46 14.51 -16.48
CA PRO A 211 34.87 14.07 -17.74
C PRO A 211 33.52 13.41 -17.45
N SER A 212 32.47 13.97 -18.05
CA SER A 212 31.16 13.35 -18.14
C SER A 212 31.29 12.14 -19.07
N TYR A 213 31.30 10.93 -18.53
CA TYR A 213 31.12 9.73 -19.33
C TYR A 213 29.64 9.61 -19.70
N SER A 214 29.28 10.04 -20.91
CA SER A 214 28.01 9.67 -21.52
C SER A 214 28.11 8.22 -21.98
N LEU A 215 27.44 7.31 -21.28
CA LEU A 215 27.12 5.98 -21.81
C LEU A 215 26.13 6.17 -22.96
N ILE A 216 26.66 6.28 -24.18
CA ILE A 216 25.91 6.13 -25.42
C ILE A 216 25.55 4.65 -25.50
N LEU A 217 24.35 4.31 -25.03
CA LEU A 217 23.75 3.01 -25.30
C LEU A 217 23.47 2.93 -26.81
N PRO A 218 23.90 1.85 -27.49
CA PRO A 218 23.54 1.64 -28.89
C PRO A 218 22.00 1.52 -29.02
N PRO A 219 21.43 1.93 -30.17
CA PRO A 219 20.00 1.78 -30.41
C PRO A 219 19.63 0.30 -30.35
N ALA A 220 18.73 -0.06 -29.43
CA ALA A 220 18.12 -1.37 -29.39
C ALA A 220 17.28 -1.55 -30.66
N ASN A 221 17.65 -2.53 -31.50
CA ASN A 221 16.84 -2.94 -32.63
C ASN A 221 15.48 -3.43 -32.13
N LYS A 222 14.41 -2.74 -32.53
CA LYS A 222 13.04 -3.22 -32.38
C LYS A 222 12.91 -4.58 -33.10
N PRO A 223 12.48 -5.65 -32.44
CA PRO A 223 12.09 -6.86 -33.14
C PRO A 223 10.84 -6.57 -33.95
N SER A 224 11.01 -6.48 -35.27
CA SER A 224 9.94 -6.55 -36.24
C SER A 224 9.36 -7.97 -36.24
N GLY A 225 8.05 -8.09 -36.00
CA GLY A 225 7.27 -9.24 -36.45
C GLY A 225 6.73 -10.16 -35.37
N PHE A 226 5.71 -9.71 -34.63
CA PHE A 226 4.71 -10.64 -34.10
C PHE A 226 3.57 -10.73 -35.11
N LYS A 227 3.59 -11.79 -35.93
CA LYS A 227 2.38 -12.28 -36.60
C LYS A 227 1.45 -12.82 -35.53
N ARG A 228 0.33 -12.14 -35.27
CA ARG A 228 -0.80 -12.72 -34.54
C ARG A 228 -1.39 -13.82 -35.42
N VAL A 229 -1.10 -15.07 -35.05
CA VAL A 229 -1.91 -16.21 -35.49
C VAL A 229 -3.16 -16.18 -34.61
N ALA A 230 -4.32 -16.04 -35.26
CA ALA A 230 -5.59 -16.24 -34.62
C ALA A 230 -5.72 -17.71 -34.22
N SER A 231 -5.84 -18.00 -32.93
CA SER A 231 -6.47 -19.24 -32.47
C SER A 231 -7.58 -18.90 -31.50
N THR A 232 -8.75 -19.35 -31.89
CA THR A 232 -10.05 -19.32 -31.24
C THR A 232 -10.00 -20.04 -29.88
N GLN A 233 -10.71 -19.45 -28.91
CA GLN A 233 -11.34 -20.04 -27.72
C GLN A 233 -10.60 -21.17 -26.98
N ASP A 234 -10.17 -20.87 -25.74
CA ASP A 234 -10.68 -21.64 -24.60
C ASP A 234 -10.74 -20.77 -23.34
N ILE A 235 -11.88 -20.84 -22.68
CA ILE A 235 -12.26 -20.17 -21.45
C ILE A 235 -11.73 -21.03 -20.30
N GLY A 236 -10.93 -20.45 -19.40
CA GLY A 236 -10.58 -21.12 -18.16
C GLY A 236 -9.44 -20.45 -17.42
N PHE A 237 -9.80 -19.77 -16.31
CA PHE A 237 -9.02 -19.71 -15.07
C PHE A 237 -7.49 -19.73 -15.21
N MET A 238 -6.85 -18.55 -15.20
CA MET A 238 -5.60 -18.26 -14.47
C MET A 238 -5.11 -16.86 -14.88
N LYS A 239 -5.33 -15.86 -14.03
CA LYS A 239 -4.49 -14.65 -14.02
C LYS A 239 -4.53 -13.88 -12.69
N ALA A 240 -4.21 -14.59 -11.61
CA ALA A 240 -3.46 -14.00 -10.53
C ALA A 240 -1.97 -14.31 -10.78
N VAL A 241 -1.08 -13.44 -10.30
CA VAL A 241 0.38 -13.45 -10.47
C VAL A 241 0.87 -12.79 -11.76
N GLY A 242 1.24 -11.50 -11.64
CA GLY A 242 2.10 -10.88 -12.65
C GLY A 242 2.12 -9.36 -12.71
N LYS A 243 2.09 -8.61 -11.58
CA LYS A 243 2.55 -7.20 -11.53
C LYS A 243 3.07 -6.81 -10.14
N VAL A 244 4.21 -7.38 -9.75
CA VAL A 244 5.17 -6.72 -8.87
C VAL A 244 6.41 -6.46 -9.73
N VAL A 245 7.04 -5.30 -9.56
CA VAL A 245 8.16 -4.74 -10.34
C VAL A 245 7.74 -3.86 -11.54
N ALA A 246 7.41 -2.59 -11.25
CA ALA A 246 7.87 -1.41 -12.01
C ALA A 246 7.32 -0.10 -11.40
N ALA A 247 7.87 0.38 -10.27
CA ALA A 247 7.69 1.77 -9.84
C ALA A 247 8.73 2.21 -8.78
N ILE A 248 10.03 2.07 -9.07
CA ILE A 248 11.06 2.87 -8.39
C ILE A 248 11.90 3.50 -9.50
N GLY A 249 11.73 4.80 -9.72
CA GLY A 249 12.59 5.56 -10.61
C GLY A 249 11.93 6.76 -11.26
N SER A 250 11.53 7.77 -10.48
CA SER A 250 11.25 9.12 -10.98
C SER A 250 11.25 10.15 -9.84
N PHE A 251 12.36 10.31 -9.14
CA PHE A 251 12.59 11.51 -8.33
C PHE A 251 14.04 11.94 -8.52
N LEU A 252 14.21 13.09 -9.21
CA LEU A 252 15.39 13.95 -9.37
C LEU A 252 15.61 14.34 -10.84
N ARG A 253 14.73 15.21 -11.36
CA ARG A 253 15.11 16.11 -12.45
C ARG A 253 14.42 17.47 -12.34
N GLY A 254 15.13 18.42 -11.74
CA GLY A 254 15.25 19.78 -12.26
C GLY A 254 14.32 20.85 -11.69
N GLY A 255 14.91 21.81 -10.98
CA GLY A 255 14.29 23.10 -10.64
C GLY A 255 15.31 24.13 -10.17
N ARG A 256 16.04 24.72 -11.12
CA ARG A 256 16.89 25.91 -10.94
C ARG A 256 16.01 27.14 -10.70
N ARG A 257 16.29 27.91 -9.65
CA ARG A 257 16.33 29.37 -9.68
C ARG A 257 17.55 29.81 -8.90
#